data_AF-A0A920HCC6-F1
#
_entry.id   AF-A0A920HCC6-F1
#
_cell.length_a   1.000
_cell.length_b   1.000
_cell.length_c   1.000
_cell.angle_alpha   90.00
_cell.angle_beta   90.00
_cell.angle_gamma   90.00
#
_symmetry.space_group_name_H-M   'P 1'
#
loop_
_entity.id
_entity.type
_entity.pdbx_description
1 polymer ?
#
loop_
_entity_poly.entity_id
_entity_poly.type
_entity_poly.pdbx_seq_one_letter_code
_entity_poly.pdbx_strand_id
1 'polypeptide(L)'
;MAEETSWTEERLEKLQKLWDSGLSISQIGEQLGVTRNAVAGKAHRLKLPKRQSPISKTERQKNKEVKQRDLPLRLVLRDIKWSRSKCVWPSGDPKTVEFNFCGAPIVPGKPYCSKHCELAYTTSRDGS
;
A
#
# COMPACT_ATOMS: atom_id res chain seq x y z
N MET A 1 43.79 -0.84 3.60
CA MET A 1 43.14 -0.41 2.34
C MET A 1 41.75 0.08 2.71
N ALA A 2 41.55 1.40 2.87
CA ALA A 2 40.34 1.99 3.45
C ALA A 2 39.89 3.27 2.71
N GLU A 3 40.19 3.38 1.41
CA GLU A 3 39.90 4.57 0.60
C GLU A 3 38.74 4.39 -0.39
N GLU A 4 38.06 3.25 -0.42
CA GLU A 4 37.04 2.97 -1.44
C GLU A 4 35.63 3.52 -1.14
N THR A 5 35.35 4.00 0.08
CA THR A 5 34.00 4.47 0.47
C THR A 5 33.87 6.00 0.53
N SER A 6 34.99 6.72 0.42
CA SER A 6 35.01 8.18 0.51
C SER A 6 34.60 8.80 -0.83
N TRP A 7 33.65 9.74 -0.78
CA TRP A 7 33.28 10.57 -1.92
C TRP A 7 34.34 11.66 -2.10
N THR A 8 35.46 11.30 -2.71
CA THR A 8 36.54 12.22 -3.08
C THR A 8 36.06 13.21 -4.15
N GLU A 9 36.72 14.37 -4.25
CA GLU A 9 36.37 15.42 -5.20
C GLU A 9 36.38 14.91 -6.66
N GLU A 10 37.38 14.10 -7.02
CA GLU A 10 37.48 13.44 -8.33
C GLU A 10 36.28 12.52 -8.63
N ARG A 11 35.72 11.84 -7.61
CA ARG A 11 34.52 11.01 -7.76
C ARG A 11 33.26 11.85 -7.92
N LEU A 12 33.21 13.05 -7.33
CA LEU A 12 32.10 14.00 -7.51
C LEU A 12 32.09 14.58 -8.91
N GLU A 13 33.26 14.95 -9.44
CA GLU A 13 33.39 15.44 -10.82
C GLU A 13 32.98 14.37 -11.83
N LYS A 14 33.44 13.13 -11.64
CA LYS A 14 33.01 11.98 -12.47
C LYS A 14 31.51 11.74 -12.34
N LEU A 15 30.96 11.75 -11.12
CA LEU A 15 29.52 11.63 -10.89
C LEU A 15 28.75 12.71 -11.66
N GLN A 16 29.16 13.98 -11.55
CA GLN A 16 28.52 15.10 -12.22
C GLN A 16 28.56 14.96 -13.75
N LYS A 17 29.72 14.59 -14.30
CA LYS A 17 29.90 14.40 -15.74
C LYS A 17 29.06 13.25 -16.28
N LEU A 18 29.02 12.12 -15.57
CA LEU A 18 28.18 10.96 -15.93
C LEU A 18 26.68 11.25 -15.69
N TRP A 19 26.39 12.16 -14.76
CA TRP A 19 25.04 12.63 -14.49
C TRP A 19 24.53 13.59 -15.57
N ASP A 20 25.40 14.40 -16.18
CA ASP A 20 25.04 15.26 -17.29
C ASP A 20 24.87 14.47 -18.60
N SER A 21 25.75 13.49 -18.83
CA SER A 21 25.75 12.66 -20.05
C SER A 21 24.60 11.66 -20.17
N GLY A 22 23.62 11.67 -19.26
CA GLY A 22 22.41 10.85 -19.43
C GLY A 22 22.56 9.36 -19.04
N LEU A 23 23.67 8.90 -18.47
CA LEU A 23 23.82 7.50 -18.00
C LEU A 23 22.89 7.12 -16.84
N SER A 24 22.41 5.88 -16.77
CA SER A 24 21.54 5.43 -15.67
C SER A 24 22.29 5.35 -14.33
N ILE A 25 21.57 5.50 -13.22
CA ILE A 25 22.14 5.40 -11.85
C ILE A 25 22.89 4.07 -11.66
N SER A 26 22.40 2.99 -12.27
CA SER A 26 23.05 1.68 -12.25
C SER A 26 24.42 1.70 -12.92
N GLN A 27 24.51 2.26 -14.12
CA GLN A 27 25.75 2.37 -14.88
C GLN A 27 26.75 3.33 -14.22
N ILE A 28 26.25 4.44 -13.67
CA ILE A 28 27.08 5.40 -12.91
C ILE A 28 27.70 4.70 -11.69
N GLY A 29 26.93 3.87 -10.99
CA GLY A 29 27.43 3.10 -9.84
C GLY A 29 28.53 2.13 -10.23
N GLU A 30 28.34 1.38 -11.32
CA GLU A 30 29.35 0.46 -11.85
C GLU A 30 30.66 1.18 -12.22
N GLN A 31 30.54 2.33 -12.88
CA GLN A 31 31.70 3.10 -13.34
C GLN A 31 32.46 3.79 -12.20
N LEU A 32 31.78 4.11 -11.10
CA LEU A 32 32.36 4.71 -9.89
C LEU A 32 32.75 3.67 -8.82
N GLY A 33 32.44 2.39 -9.02
CA GLY A 33 32.66 1.33 -8.04
C GLY A 33 31.79 1.47 -6.78
N VAL A 34 30.63 2.11 -6.88
CA VAL A 34 29.72 2.35 -5.74
C VAL A 34 28.32 1.81 -6.01
N THR A 35 27.56 1.55 -4.96
CA THR A 35 26.19 1.05 -5.13
C THR A 35 25.28 2.10 -5.77
N ARG A 36 24.28 1.63 -6.52
CA ARG A 36 23.27 2.49 -7.18
C ARG A 36 22.59 3.45 -6.19
N ASN A 37 22.32 2.96 -4.98
CA ASN A 37 21.70 3.74 -3.92
C ASN A 37 22.65 4.82 -3.37
N ALA A 38 23.96 4.55 -3.33
CA ALA A 38 24.95 5.54 -2.94
C ALA A 38 25.00 6.69 -3.96
N VAL A 39 24.95 6.38 -5.26
CA VAL A 39 24.87 7.37 -6.35
C VAL A 39 23.60 8.21 -6.23
N ALA A 40 22.43 7.58 -6.10
CA ALA A 40 21.15 8.29 -5.98
C ALA A 40 21.12 9.21 -4.74
N GLY A 41 21.60 8.72 -3.60
CA GLY A 41 21.68 9.50 -2.37
C GLY A 41 22.64 10.68 -2.48
N LYS A 42 23.80 10.50 -3.13
CA LYS A 42 24.77 11.59 -3.32
C LYS A 42 24.28 12.64 -4.31
N ALA A 43 23.69 12.22 -5.43
CA ALA A 43 23.08 13.13 -6.41
C ALA A 43 21.94 13.97 -5.79
N HIS A 44 21.12 13.36 -4.92
CA HIS A 44 20.07 14.09 -4.20
C HIS A 44 20.64 15.16 -3.25
N ARG A 45 21.73 14.85 -2.54
CA ARG A 45 22.42 15.80 -1.64
C ARG A 45 23.10 16.95 -2.41
N LEU A 46 23.59 16.68 -3.62
CA LEU A 46 24.18 17.68 -4.51
C LEU A 46 23.14 18.51 -5.29
N LYS A 47 21.83 18.32 -5.02
CA LYS A 47 20.72 19.01 -5.70
C LYS A 47 20.78 18.91 -7.24
N LEU A 48 21.29 17.80 -7.76
CA LEU A 48 21.34 17.57 -9.20
C LEU A 48 19.91 17.49 -9.76
N PRO A 49 19.68 17.94 -11.02
CA PRO A 49 18.36 17.94 -11.62
C PRO A 49 17.75 16.54 -11.57
N LYS A 50 16.51 16.46 -11.07
CA LYS A 50 15.74 15.22 -11.05
C LYS A 50 15.61 14.74 -12.49
N ARG A 51 16.33 13.68 -12.82
CA ARG A 51 16.11 13.00 -14.09
C ARG A 51 14.72 12.41 -14.10
N GLN A 52 14.06 12.55 -15.25
CA GLN A 52 12.85 11.81 -15.56
C GLN A 52 13.26 10.34 -15.57
N SER A 53 12.65 9.53 -14.70
CA SER A 53 12.96 8.10 -14.64
C SER A 53 12.83 7.51 -16.04
N PRO A 54 13.86 6.85 -16.60
CA PRO A 54 13.76 6.09 -17.85
C PRO A 54 12.91 4.83 -17.68
N ILE A 55 12.12 4.74 -16.60
CA ILE A 55 10.89 3.95 -16.58
C ILE A 55 9.98 4.66 -17.57
N SER A 56 10.23 4.35 -18.85
CA SER A 56 9.34 4.61 -19.94
C SER A 56 7.94 4.35 -19.42
N LYS A 57 7.05 5.33 -19.61
CA LYS A 57 5.62 5.08 -19.68
C LYS A 57 5.31 4.24 -20.93
N THR A 58 6.08 3.17 -21.17
CA THR A 58 5.68 2.04 -21.98
C THR A 58 4.58 1.43 -21.14
N GLU A 59 3.39 1.99 -21.37
CA GLU A 59 2.12 1.33 -21.40
C GLU A 59 2.28 -0.13 -20.97
N ARG A 60 2.19 -0.35 -19.66
CA ARG A 60 2.13 -1.69 -19.10
C ARG A 60 0.74 -2.23 -19.39
N GLN A 61 0.40 -2.34 -20.68
CA GLN A 61 -0.55 -3.28 -21.24
C GLN A 61 0.02 -4.69 -21.01
N LYS A 62 0.15 -5.06 -19.73
CA LYS A 62 0.11 -6.46 -19.39
C LYS A 62 -1.35 -6.71 -19.08
N ASN A 63 -2.04 -7.23 -20.10
CA ASN A 63 -3.23 -8.05 -19.96
C ASN A 63 -3.13 -8.81 -18.62
N LYS A 64 -3.76 -8.25 -17.59
CA LYS A 64 -3.98 -8.93 -16.33
C LYS A 64 -5.44 -9.30 -16.42
N GLU A 65 -5.68 -10.48 -16.97
CA GLU A 65 -6.85 -11.26 -16.60
C GLU A 65 -7.05 -11.06 -15.09
N VAL A 66 -8.17 -10.43 -14.73
CA VAL A 66 -8.50 -10.08 -13.35
C VAL A 66 -8.93 -11.38 -12.70
N LYS A 67 -7.96 -12.26 -12.40
CA LYS A 67 -8.14 -13.25 -11.34
C LYS A 67 -8.52 -12.42 -10.13
N GLN A 68 -9.78 -12.51 -9.67
CA GLN A 68 -10.27 -11.81 -8.49
C GLN A 68 -9.22 -11.99 -7.41
N ARG A 69 -8.40 -10.95 -7.23
CA ARG A 69 -7.42 -10.93 -6.17
C ARG A 69 -8.29 -10.51 -5.01
N ASP A 70 -8.44 -11.38 -4.02
CA ASP A 70 -8.95 -11.01 -2.69
C ASP A 70 -8.41 -9.61 -2.37
N LEU A 71 -9.26 -8.60 -2.58
CA LEU A 71 -8.91 -7.25 -2.21
C LEU A 71 -8.68 -7.32 -0.71
N PRO A 72 -7.65 -6.65 -0.17
CA PRO A 72 -7.43 -6.65 1.27
C PRO A 72 -8.75 -6.30 1.95
N LEU A 73 -9.22 -7.12 2.90
CA LEU A 73 -10.56 -7.02 3.51
C LEU A 73 -10.97 -5.58 3.85
N ARG A 74 -9.99 -4.77 4.28
CA ARG A 74 -10.14 -3.35 4.56
C ARG A 74 -10.78 -2.53 3.41
N LEU A 75 -10.48 -2.86 2.16
CA LEU A 75 -11.06 -2.18 1.00
C LEU A 75 -12.50 -2.63 0.74
N VAL A 76 -12.78 -3.94 0.85
CA VAL A 76 -14.14 -4.50 0.65
C VAL A 76 -15.10 -4.01 1.74
N LEU A 77 -14.64 -3.97 2.99
CA LEU A 77 -15.44 -3.52 4.14
C LEU A 77 -15.69 -2.00 4.16
N ARG A 78 -14.96 -1.21 3.35
CA ARG A 78 -15.09 0.26 3.31
C ARG A 78 -16.36 0.72 2.60
N ASP A 79 -16.82 -0.03 1.60
CA ASP A 79 -17.99 0.32 0.79
C ASP A 79 -19.31 -0.20 1.38
N ILE A 80 -19.25 -0.90 2.51
CA ILE A 80 -20.44 -1.42 3.18
C ILE A 80 -21.20 -0.25 3.82
N LYS A 81 -22.34 0.07 3.21
CA LYS A 81 -23.21 1.16 3.68
C LYS A 81 -23.98 0.72 4.91
N TRP A 82 -23.64 1.31 6.05
CA TRP A 82 -24.37 1.18 7.30
C TRP A 82 -24.61 2.54 7.98
N SER A 83 -25.66 2.64 8.80
CA SER A 83 -26.05 3.87 9.51
C SER A 83 -26.37 3.59 10.97
N ARG A 84 -26.07 4.53 11.88
CA ARG A 84 -26.28 4.40 13.33
C ARG A 84 -27.68 4.02 13.80
N SER A 85 -28.70 4.22 12.96
CA SER A 85 -30.10 3.86 13.21
C SER A 85 -30.52 2.49 12.64
N LYS A 86 -29.59 1.73 12.07
CA LYS A 86 -29.84 0.42 11.44
C LYS A 86 -29.07 -0.69 12.13
N CYS A 87 -29.58 -1.91 12.03
CA CYS A 87 -29.04 -3.10 12.68
C CYS A 87 -27.66 -3.46 12.12
N VAL A 88 -26.66 -3.60 13.01
CA VAL A 88 -25.28 -4.04 12.69
C VAL A 88 -25.08 -5.55 12.78
N TRP A 89 -26.13 -6.35 12.60
CA TRP A 89 -25.95 -7.80 12.61
C TRP A 89 -25.18 -8.24 11.36
N PRO A 90 -24.02 -8.89 11.50
CA PRO A 90 -23.24 -9.37 10.36
C PRO A 90 -23.96 -10.51 9.65
N SER A 91 -24.07 -10.43 8.34
CA SER A 91 -24.63 -11.48 7.48
C SER A 91 -23.59 -11.85 6.41
N GLY A 92 -23.33 -13.16 6.30
CA GLY A 92 -22.30 -13.70 5.40
C GLY A 92 -20.90 -13.73 6.04
N ASP A 93 -19.93 -14.20 5.25
CA ASP A 93 -18.53 -14.29 5.68
C ASP A 93 -17.77 -12.99 5.37
N PRO A 94 -17.05 -12.37 6.34
CA PRO A 94 -16.35 -11.10 6.14
C PRO A 94 -15.31 -11.07 5.02
N LYS A 95 -14.84 -12.23 4.55
CA LYS A 95 -13.88 -12.34 3.45
C LYS A 95 -14.56 -12.38 2.07
N THR A 96 -15.88 -12.50 2.04
CA THR A 96 -16.66 -12.56 0.80
C THR A 96 -17.26 -11.21 0.45
N VAL A 97 -17.46 -10.96 -0.85
CA VAL A 97 -18.14 -9.75 -1.35
C VAL A 97 -19.62 -9.66 -0.94
N GLU A 98 -20.19 -10.76 -0.45
CA GLU A 98 -21.57 -10.83 0.00
C GLU A 98 -21.75 -10.43 1.46
N PHE A 99 -20.65 -10.11 2.17
CA PHE A 99 -20.74 -9.64 3.55
C PHE A 99 -21.52 -8.33 3.65
N ASN A 100 -22.60 -8.34 4.43
CA ASN A 100 -23.45 -7.18 4.64
C ASN A 100 -23.96 -7.12 6.09
N PHE A 101 -24.43 -5.95 6.50
CA PHE A 101 -25.15 -5.79 7.76
C PHE A 101 -26.66 -5.82 7.51
N CYS A 102 -27.41 -6.44 8.42
CA CYS A 102 -28.86 -6.63 8.30
C CYS A 102 -29.64 -5.37 7.87
N GLY A 103 -29.30 -4.19 8.38
CA GLY A 103 -29.87 -2.93 7.89
C GLY A 103 -31.30 -2.61 8.36
N ALA A 104 -32.00 -3.53 9.04
CA ALA A 104 -33.31 -3.30 9.67
C ALA A 104 -33.26 -2.20 10.75
N PRO A 105 -34.38 -1.53 11.11
CA PRO A 105 -34.36 -0.51 12.16
C PRO A 105 -33.90 -1.09 13.51
N ILE A 106 -33.05 -0.35 14.21
CA ILE A 106 -32.61 -0.75 15.56
C ILE A 106 -33.72 -0.58 16.59
N VAL A 107 -33.67 -1.42 17.61
CA VAL A 107 -34.41 -1.20 18.86
C VAL A 107 -33.75 -0.03 19.61
N PRO A 108 -34.51 0.92 20.17
CA PRO A 108 -33.93 2.04 20.91
C PRO A 108 -33.02 1.56 22.04
N GLY A 109 -31.81 2.13 22.11
CA GLY A 109 -30.80 1.77 23.11
C GLY A 109 -30.04 0.46 22.82
N LYS A 110 -30.32 -0.23 21.71
CA LYS A 110 -29.62 -1.46 21.30
C LYS A 110 -29.08 -1.32 19.87
N PRO A 111 -27.97 -2.00 19.52
CA PRO A 111 -27.38 -1.91 18.19
C PRO A 111 -28.05 -2.81 17.14
N TYR A 112 -29.03 -3.62 17.53
CA TYR A 112 -29.68 -4.62 16.66
C TYR A 112 -31.20 -4.38 16.52
N CYS A 113 -31.83 -4.98 15.50
CA CYS A 113 -33.29 -5.06 15.39
C CYS A 113 -33.85 -6.14 16.32
N SER A 114 -35.17 -6.18 16.55
CA SER A 114 -35.80 -7.10 17.52
C SER A 114 -35.35 -8.56 17.37
N LYS A 115 -35.38 -9.10 16.15
CA LYS A 115 -34.93 -10.47 15.83
C LYS A 115 -33.46 -10.71 16.22
N HIS A 116 -32.58 -9.79 15.86
CA HIS A 116 -31.15 -9.93 16.14
C HIS A 116 -30.80 -9.60 17.60
N CYS A 117 -31.62 -8.82 18.31
CA CYS A 117 -31.49 -8.66 19.74
C CYS A 117 -31.73 -9.98 20.49
N GLU A 118 -32.73 -10.77 20.09
CA GLU A 118 -33.00 -12.08 20.71
C GLU A 118 -31.82 -13.03 20.53
N LEU A 119 -31.19 -13.03 19.35
CA LEU A 119 -30.00 -13.83 19.05
C LEU A 119 -28.74 -13.33 19.78
N ALA A 120 -28.58 -12.02 19.93
CA ALA A 120 -27.40 -11.43 20.59
C ALA A 120 -27.43 -11.54 22.11
N TYR A 121 -28.61 -11.43 22.71
CA TYR A 121 -28.80 -11.27 24.16
C TYR A 121 -29.45 -12.50 24.82
N THR A 122 -29.22 -13.69 24.27
CA THR A 122 -29.62 -14.94 24.94
C THR A 122 -28.94 -15.03 26.30
N THR A 123 -29.73 -15.20 27.37
CA THR A 123 -29.27 -15.37 28.75
C THR A 123 -28.66 -16.76 28.97
N SER A 124 -27.54 -17.07 28.31
CA SER A 124 -26.76 -18.26 28.62
C SER A 124 -25.75 -17.96 29.71
N ARG A 125 -26.26 -17.80 30.93
CA ARG A 125 -25.62 -18.32 32.16
C ARG A 125 -26.64 -19.23 32.82
N ASP A 126 -27.02 -20.29 32.11
CA ASP A 126 -27.60 -21.46 32.78
C ASP A 126 -26.43 -22.38 33.09
N GLY A 127 -26.08 -22.44 34.37
CA GLY A 127 -25.05 -23.32 34.88
C GLY A 127 -25.59 -24.73 34.97
N SER A 128 -24.80 -25.70 34.50
CA SER A 128 -24.74 -27.08 34.98
C SER A 128 -23.43 -27.70 34.50
#